data_AF-A0A6J4FTJ5-F1
#
_entry.id   AF-A0A6J4FTJ5-F1
#
_cell.length_a   1.000
_cell.length_b   1.000
_cell.length_c   1.000
_cell.angle_alpha   90.00
_cell.angle_beta   90.00
_cell.angle_gamma   90.00
#
_symmetry.space_group_name_H-M   'P 1'
#
loop_
_entity.id
_entity.type
_entity.pdbx_description
1 polymer ?
#
loop_
_entity_poly.entity_id
_entity_poly.type
_entity_poly.pdbx_seq_one_letter_code
_entity_poly.pdbx_strand_id
1 'polypeptide(L)'
;MTRWLIVFCDAKAAPGNARLSLRDHMIEIMFRRMRPGFGHCFAARPLPGGPWLVVEPLSVGLDVHIASADFPHWFDGELAAGRFRAVWANAVRQVEARFLGLGVLSCVRVVEALLGRKTGALTPYQLYRNLTREEEPMGGFFGGAPKAPEPDTSYIDEQRAKNAEKEAQLERENDARRRSRRGRAGAGRNLLRFDPEAGAPASTGDTDKIGG
;
A
#
# COMPACT_ATOMS: atom_id res chain seq x y z
N MET A 1 -15.79 16.50 -7.86
CA MET A 1 -14.41 17.02 -8.03
C MET A 1 -13.50 15.85 -8.37
N THR A 2 -12.58 16.00 -9.32
CA THR A 2 -11.65 14.91 -9.69
C THR A 2 -10.55 14.82 -8.64
N ARG A 3 -10.36 13.65 -8.03
CA ARG A 3 -9.32 13.43 -7.01
C ARG A 3 -8.23 12.53 -7.57
N TRP A 4 -6.98 12.92 -7.34
CA TRP A 4 -5.79 12.20 -7.76
C TRP A 4 -4.97 11.78 -6.54
N LEU A 5 -4.45 10.57 -6.57
CA LEU A 5 -3.41 10.10 -5.67
C LEU A 5 -2.07 10.47 -6.27
N ILE A 6 -1.33 11.36 -5.61
CA ILE A 6 0.02 11.73 -6.03
C ILE A 6 1.00 10.85 -5.27
N VAL A 7 1.80 10.09 -5.99
CA VAL A 7 2.77 9.15 -5.44
C VAL A 7 4.17 9.71 -5.60
N PHE A 8 4.98 9.57 -4.57
CA PHE A 8 6.38 9.98 -4.50
C PHE A 8 7.23 8.76 -4.19
N CYS A 9 8.31 8.59 -4.94
CA CYS A 9 9.22 7.46 -4.82
C CYS A 9 10.63 7.87 -5.25
N ASP A 10 11.61 7.01 -5.05
CA ASP A 10 12.91 7.19 -5.68
C ASP A 10 12.90 6.67 -7.11
N ALA A 11 13.52 7.43 -8.03
CA ALA A 11 13.73 6.96 -9.38
C ALA A 11 14.54 5.66 -9.33
N LYS A 12 14.06 4.62 -10.01
CA LYS A 12 14.77 3.34 -10.07
C LYS A 12 16.18 3.60 -10.61
N ALA A 13 17.19 3.25 -9.82
CA ALA A 13 18.58 3.42 -10.24
C ALA A 13 18.79 2.73 -11.59
N ALA A 14 19.48 3.41 -12.51
CA ALA A 14 19.88 2.76 -13.74
C ALA A 14 20.74 1.53 -13.40
N PRO A 15 20.60 0.41 -14.13
CA PRO A 15 21.43 -0.76 -13.89
C PRO A 15 22.91 -0.38 -14.02
N GLY A 16 23.73 -0.76 -13.04
CA GLY A 16 25.09 -0.24 -12.83
C GLY A 16 26.11 -0.51 -13.95
N ASN A 17 25.72 -1.23 -15.01
CA ASN A 17 26.51 -1.51 -16.20
C ASN A 17 26.02 -0.75 -17.45
N ALA A 18 24.97 0.07 -17.35
CA ALA A 18 24.49 0.86 -18.48
C ALA A 18 25.46 2.02 -18.77
N ARG A 19 25.89 2.16 -20.03
CA ARG A 19 26.54 3.38 -20.50
C ARG A 19 25.49 4.48 -20.53
N LEU A 20 25.46 5.28 -19.48
CA LEU A 20 24.58 6.44 -19.37
C LEU A 20 25.01 7.51 -20.36
N SER A 21 24.05 8.16 -21.01
CA SER A 21 24.33 9.38 -21.75
C SER A 21 24.78 10.48 -20.78
N LEU A 22 25.47 11.51 -21.28
CA LEU A 22 25.82 12.70 -20.46
C LEU A 22 24.61 13.28 -19.73
N ARG A 23 23.44 13.26 -20.39
CA ARG A 23 22.16 13.72 -19.81
C ARG A 23 21.73 12.84 -18.64
N ASP A 24 21.79 11.52 -18.79
CA ASP A 24 21.38 10.59 -17.74
C ASP A 24 22.33 10.65 -16.54
N HIS A 25 23.62 10.90 -16.78
CA HIS A 25 24.60 11.11 -15.72
C HIS A 25 24.33 12.39 -14.92
N MET A 26 23.97 13.49 -15.58
CA MET A 26 23.53 14.72 -14.89
C MET A 26 22.25 14.50 -14.09
N ILE A 27 21.30 13.76 -14.64
CA ILE A 27 20.05 13.38 -13.96
C ILE A 27 20.35 12.53 -12.73
N GLU A 28 21.26 11.57 -12.82
CA GLU A 28 21.67 10.73 -11.69
C GLU A 28 22.34 11.55 -10.57
N ILE A 29 23.26 12.47 -10.92
CA ILE A 29 23.88 13.39 -9.96
C ILE A 29 22.82 14.27 -9.28
N MET A 30 21.80 14.72 -10.03
CA MET A 30 20.69 15.48 -9.49
C MET A 30 19.85 14.63 -8.53
N PHE A 31 19.50 13.38 -8.90
CA PHE A 31 18.78 12.45 -8.02
C PHE A 31 19.54 12.17 -6.72
N ARG A 32 20.87 11.99 -6.78
CA ARG A 32 21.72 11.80 -5.59
C ARG A 32 21.70 12.99 -4.62
N ARG A 33 21.39 14.20 -5.11
CA ARG A 33 21.23 15.41 -4.28
C ARG A 33 19.81 15.61 -3.76
N MET A 34 18.83 14.86 -4.25
CA MET A 34 17.45 14.98 -3.79
C MET A 34 17.22 14.16 -2.52
N ARG A 35 16.16 14.53 -1.78
CA ARG A 35 15.78 13.84 -0.55
C ARG A 35 15.38 12.38 -0.90
N PRO A 36 15.90 11.37 -0.20
CA PRO A 36 15.48 9.98 -0.38
C PRO A 36 13.96 9.81 -0.20
N GLY A 37 13.36 8.98 -1.04
CA GLY A 37 11.92 8.78 -1.21
C GLY A 37 11.21 9.85 -2.04
N PHE A 38 11.94 10.81 -2.63
CA PHE A 38 11.39 11.92 -3.41
C PHE A 38 12.17 12.19 -4.70
N GLY A 39 12.80 11.15 -5.26
CA GLY A 39 13.44 11.23 -6.58
C GLY A 39 12.43 11.50 -7.70
N HIS A 40 11.22 10.98 -7.62
CA HIS A 40 10.23 11.00 -8.67
C HIS A 40 8.80 11.13 -8.12
N CYS A 41 7.87 11.60 -8.95
CA CYS A 41 6.44 11.57 -8.62
C CYS A 41 5.56 11.30 -9.84
N PHE A 42 4.48 10.57 -9.63
CA PHE A 42 3.45 10.27 -10.63
C PHE A 42 2.05 10.42 -10.03
N ALA A 43 1.03 10.40 -10.87
CA ALA A 43 -0.36 10.54 -10.45
C ALA A 43 -1.17 9.30 -10.81
N ALA A 44 -2.02 8.86 -9.91
CA ALA A 44 -2.97 7.77 -10.15
C ALA A 44 -4.38 8.21 -9.73
N ARG A 45 -5.42 7.68 -10.36
CA ARG A 45 -6.79 7.83 -9.87
C ARG A 45 -7.63 6.59 -10.18
N PRO A 46 -8.61 6.25 -9.34
CA PRO A 46 -9.57 5.22 -9.67
C PRO A 46 -10.48 5.70 -10.80
N LEU A 47 -10.76 4.83 -11.76
CA LEU A 47 -11.79 5.04 -12.78
C LEU A 47 -13.11 4.37 -12.33
N PRO A 48 -14.26 4.85 -12.83
CA PRO A 48 -15.52 4.12 -12.69
C PRO A 48 -15.35 2.70 -13.24
N GLY A 49 -15.78 1.69 -12.48
CA GLY A 49 -15.67 0.28 -12.86
C GLY A 49 -14.46 -0.45 -12.28
N GLY A 50 -13.64 0.20 -11.45
CA GLY A 50 -12.59 -0.46 -10.64
C GLY A 50 -11.13 -0.36 -11.11
N PRO A 51 -10.77 -0.14 -12.40
CA PRO A 51 -9.37 -0.01 -12.77
C PRO A 51 -8.81 1.37 -12.40
N TRP A 52 -7.49 1.51 -12.43
CA TRP A 52 -6.80 2.76 -12.09
C TRP A 52 -6.19 3.39 -13.34
N LEU A 53 -6.38 4.70 -13.51
CA LEU A 53 -5.62 5.48 -14.48
C LEU A 53 -4.33 5.93 -13.82
N VAL A 54 -3.18 5.56 -14.40
CA VAL A 54 -1.86 5.98 -13.96
C VAL A 54 -1.26 6.90 -15.03
N VAL A 55 -0.69 8.01 -14.57
CA VAL A 55 0.00 9.01 -15.39
C VAL A 55 1.41 9.19 -14.84
N GLU A 56 2.38 8.63 -15.55
CA GLU A 56 3.78 8.56 -15.15
C GLU A 56 4.66 9.41 -16.08
N PRO A 57 5.15 10.57 -15.60
CA PRO A 57 6.06 11.41 -16.37
C PRO A 57 7.49 10.86 -16.38
N LEU A 58 7.91 10.28 -17.50
CA LEU A 58 9.25 9.75 -17.71
C LEU A 58 10.24 10.85 -18.13
N SER A 59 11.54 10.56 -18.06
CA SER A 59 12.60 11.51 -18.46
C SER A 59 12.51 11.98 -19.92
N VAL A 60 11.88 11.19 -20.79
CA VAL A 60 11.76 11.44 -22.24
C VAL A 60 10.32 11.51 -22.74
N GLY A 61 9.33 11.36 -21.86
CA GLY A 61 7.94 11.26 -22.30
C GLY A 61 6.94 11.19 -21.16
N LEU A 62 5.71 10.85 -21.50
CA LEU A 62 4.62 10.67 -20.56
C LEU A 62 4.00 9.29 -20.84
N ASP A 63 4.07 8.39 -19.86
CA ASP A 63 3.34 7.13 -19.93
C ASP A 63 1.97 7.30 -19.28
N VAL A 64 0.94 6.81 -19.95
CA VAL A 64 -0.44 6.86 -19.48
C VAL A 64 -1.05 5.50 -19.75
N HIS A 65 -1.36 4.78 -18.67
CA HIS A 65 -1.89 3.43 -18.78
C HIS A 65 -3.01 3.19 -17.77
N ILE A 66 -3.84 2.20 -18.09
CA ILE A 66 -4.87 1.69 -17.18
C ILE A 66 -4.28 0.50 -16.44
N ALA A 67 -4.01 0.67 -15.15
CA ALA A 67 -3.54 -0.39 -14.29
C ALA A 67 -4.68 -1.36 -13.91
N SER A 68 -4.31 -2.61 -13.66
CA SER A 68 -5.24 -3.67 -13.29
C SER A 68 -5.95 -3.38 -11.96
N ALA A 69 -7.00 -4.14 -11.67
CA ALA A 69 -7.73 -4.05 -10.40
C ALA A 69 -6.85 -4.37 -9.17
N ASP A 70 -5.73 -5.07 -9.36
CA ASP A 70 -4.78 -5.42 -8.28
C ASP A 70 -3.79 -4.29 -7.96
N PHE A 71 -3.83 -3.17 -8.70
CA PHE A 71 -2.98 -2.01 -8.44
C PHE A 71 -2.97 -1.55 -6.97
N PRO A 72 -4.13 -1.46 -6.26
CA PRO A 72 -4.14 -1.10 -4.84
C PRO A 72 -3.33 -2.06 -3.96
N HIS A 73 -3.43 -3.37 -4.19
CA HIS A 73 -2.69 -4.37 -3.41
C HIS A 73 -1.18 -4.25 -3.59
N TRP A 74 -0.73 -4.07 -4.84
CA TRP A 74 0.68 -3.80 -5.12
C TRP A 74 1.13 -2.49 -4.47
N PHE A 75 0.35 -1.42 -4.63
CA PHE A 75 0.63 -0.09 -4.10
C PHE A 75 0.73 -0.07 -2.56
N ASP A 76 -0.17 -0.75 -1.86
CA ASP A 76 -0.15 -0.89 -0.40
C ASP A 76 1.11 -1.62 0.08
N GLY A 77 1.57 -2.62 -0.68
CA GLY A 77 2.84 -3.30 -0.42
C GLY A 77 4.06 -2.37 -0.52
N GLU A 78 4.06 -1.47 -1.51
CA GLU A 78 5.12 -0.47 -1.70
C GLU A 78 5.11 0.62 -0.61
N LEU A 79 3.91 1.03 -0.16
CA LEU A 79 3.74 1.93 0.99
C LEU A 79 4.23 1.29 2.28
N ALA A 80 3.83 0.05 2.56
CA ALA A 80 4.24 -0.69 3.77
C ALA A 80 5.76 -0.92 3.82
N ALA A 81 6.39 -1.11 2.66
CA ALA A 81 7.84 -1.22 2.55
C ALA A 81 8.58 0.13 2.64
N GLY A 82 7.86 1.25 2.78
CA GLY A 82 8.43 2.60 2.85
C GLY A 82 9.06 3.09 1.55
N ARG A 83 8.82 2.41 0.42
CA ARG A 83 9.33 2.80 -0.90
C ARG A 83 8.53 3.93 -1.50
N PHE A 84 7.23 3.98 -1.21
CA PHE A 84 6.33 5.04 -1.65
C PHE A 84 5.89 5.95 -0.52
N ARG A 85 5.55 7.18 -0.89
CA ARG A 85 4.75 8.11 -0.10
C ARG A 85 3.64 8.62 -1.00
N ALA A 86 2.46 8.91 -0.45
CA ALA A 86 1.37 9.41 -1.28
C ALA A 86 0.48 10.41 -0.57
N VAL A 87 -0.16 11.27 -1.36
CA VAL A 87 -1.05 12.36 -0.91
C VAL A 87 -2.25 12.44 -1.85
N TRP A 88 -3.44 12.67 -1.31
CA TRP A 88 -4.67 12.72 -2.10
C TRP A 88 -5.06 14.16 -2.46
N ALA A 89 -4.78 14.59 -3.68
CA ALA A 89 -4.99 15.95 -4.12
C ALA A 89 -6.23 16.11 -5.02
N ASN A 90 -7.05 17.15 -4.75
CA ASN A 90 -8.18 17.50 -5.61
C ASN A 90 -7.71 18.33 -6.82
N ALA A 91 -8.07 17.94 -8.04
CA ALA A 91 -7.83 18.78 -9.20
C ALA A 91 -8.76 20.01 -9.15
N VAL A 92 -8.16 21.19 -9.32
CA VAL A 92 -8.88 22.45 -9.48
C VAL A 92 -9.20 22.60 -10.96
N ARG A 93 -10.46 22.93 -11.30
CA ARG A 93 -10.98 22.87 -12.68
C ARG A 93 -10.41 23.94 -13.64
N GLN A 94 -9.29 24.57 -13.30
CA GLN A 94 -8.63 25.55 -14.16
C GLN A 94 -7.41 24.93 -14.83
N VAL A 95 -7.60 24.50 -16.08
CA VAL A 95 -6.50 24.06 -16.95
C VAL A 95 -5.81 25.30 -17.49
N GLU A 96 -4.99 25.95 -16.66
CA GLU A 96 -3.99 26.92 -17.12
C GLU A 96 -2.61 26.27 -17.17
N ALA A 97 -2.52 25.07 -17.74
CA ALA A 97 -1.22 24.42 -17.96
C ALA A 97 -0.51 25.07 -19.16
N ARG A 98 -0.04 26.31 -18.99
CA ARG A 98 0.99 26.85 -19.87
C ARG A 98 2.32 26.21 -19.44
N PHE A 99 2.80 25.23 -20.22
CA PHE A 99 4.17 24.75 -20.13
C PHE A 99 5.11 25.94 -20.43
N LEU A 100 5.46 26.71 -19.40
CA LEU A 100 6.34 27.87 -19.51
C LEU A 100 7.78 27.39 -19.71
N GLY A 101 8.24 27.42 -20.96
CA GLY A 101 9.66 27.48 -21.32
C GLY A 101 10.35 26.14 -21.55
N LEU A 102 11.12 26.08 -22.66
CA LEU A 102 12.19 25.13 -23.01
C LEU A 102 12.06 23.70 -22.44
N GLY A 103 11.04 22.97 -22.90
CA GLY A 103 11.23 21.61 -23.41
C GLY A 103 11.62 20.47 -22.45
N VAL A 104 11.69 20.67 -21.14
CA VAL A 104 11.94 19.58 -20.19
C VAL A 104 10.66 19.18 -19.47
N LEU A 105 10.11 18.03 -19.86
CA LEU A 105 9.06 17.34 -19.11
C LEU A 105 9.59 17.04 -17.70
N SER A 106 9.08 17.78 -16.71
CA SER A 106 9.36 17.54 -15.29
C SER A 106 8.16 16.85 -14.67
N CYS A 107 8.43 15.81 -13.89
CA CYS A 107 7.39 15.06 -13.16
C CYS A 107 6.51 15.97 -12.30
N VAL A 108 7.09 16.99 -11.68
CA VAL A 108 6.37 17.99 -10.88
C VAL A 108 5.43 18.83 -11.73
N ARG A 109 5.88 19.30 -12.89
CA ARG A 109 5.07 20.14 -13.79
C ARG A 109 3.89 19.37 -14.38
N VAL A 110 4.08 18.10 -14.69
CA VAL A 110 2.98 17.23 -15.16
C VAL A 110 1.94 17.03 -14.06
N VAL A 111 2.36 16.71 -12.84
CA VAL A 111 1.42 16.56 -11.70
C VAL A 111 0.69 17.87 -11.42
N GLU A 112 1.38 19.01 -11.41
CA GLU A 112 0.75 20.33 -11.26
C GLU A 112 -0.28 20.64 -12.34
N ALA A 113 0.02 20.29 -13.60
CA ALA A 113 -0.90 20.43 -14.72
C ALA A 113 -2.14 19.54 -14.55
N LEU A 114 -1.98 18.28 -14.12
CA LEU A 114 -3.10 17.37 -13.82
C LEU A 114 -3.99 17.90 -12.68
N LEU A 115 -3.38 18.55 -11.70
CA LEU A 115 -4.07 19.16 -10.57
C LEU A 115 -4.65 20.55 -10.89
N GLY A 116 -4.33 21.14 -12.04
CA GLY A 116 -4.77 22.47 -12.44
C GLY A 116 -4.27 23.57 -11.51
N ARG A 117 -3.06 23.44 -10.95
CA ARG A 117 -2.50 24.40 -9.99
C ARG A 117 -1.01 24.61 -10.20
N LYS A 118 -0.51 25.80 -9.86
CA LYS A 118 0.92 26.12 -9.86
C LYS A 118 1.39 26.34 -8.42
N THR A 119 2.26 25.48 -7.91
CA THR A 119 2.78 25.58 -6.53
C THR A 119 4.17 26.20 -6.46
N GLY A 120 4.83 26.39 -7.61
CA GLY A 120 6.22 26.84 -7.67
C GLY A 120 7.24 25.76 -7.28
N ALA A 121 6.81 24.54 -6.99
CA ALA A 121 7.70 23.44 -6.65
C ALA A 121 8.65 23.11 -7.81
N LEU A 122 9.94 22.94 -7.53
CA LEU A 122 10.93 22.50 -8.51
C LEU A 122 11.28 21.02 -8.32
N THR A 123 11.03 20.48 -7.12
CA THR A 123 11.35 19.10 -6.75
C THR A 123 10.11 18.36 -6.25
N PRO A 124 10.06 17.02 -6.36
CA PRO A 124 8.96 16.23 -5.82
C PRO A 124 8.77 16.44 -4.31
N TYR A 125 9.86 16.62 -3.55
CA TYR A 125 9.77 16.91 -2.12
C TYR A 125 9.08 18.25 -1.82
N GLN A 126 9.38 19.30 -2.59
CA GLN A 126 8.69 20.59 -2.44
C GLN A 126 7.20 20.46 -2.79
N LEU A 127 6.88 19.71 -3.86
CA LEU A 127 5.49 19.44 -4.23
C LEU A 127 4.75 18.70 -3.11
N TYR A 128 5.36 17.63 -2.54
CA TYR A 128 4.81 16.91 -1.40
C TYR A 128 4.49 17.85 -0.24
N ARG A 129 5.44 18.69 0.18
CA ARG A 129 5.23 19.65 1.27
C ARG A 129 4.08 20.62 0.97
N ASN A 130 3.98 21.12 -0.26
CA ASN A 130 2.92 22.04 -0.65
C ASN A 130 1.55 21.35 -0.58
N LEU A 131 1.44 20.13 -1.12
CA LEU A 131 0.19 19.36 -1.09
C LEU A 131 -0.23 18.96 0.32
N THR A 132 0.71 18.53 1.18
CA THR A 132 0.40 18.16 2.57
C THR A 132 -0.01 19.38 3.41
N ARG A 133 0.59 20.55 3.18
CA ARG A 133 0.19 21.81 3.84
C ARG A 133 -1.20 22.29 3.46
N GLU A 134 -1.71 21.86 2.31
CA GLU A 134 -3.05 22.21 1.83
C GLU A 134 -4.10 21.18 2.31
N GLU A 135 -3.71 19.93 2.58
CA GLU A 135 -4.55 18.94 3.26
C GLU A 135 -4.75 19.28 4.74
N GLU A 136 -3.75 19.86 5.40
CA GLU A 136 -3.95 20.52 6.69
C GLU A 136 -4.70 21.84 6.43
N PRO A 137 -5.94 22.01 6.91
CA PRO A 137 -6.74 23.17 6.58
C PRO A 137 -6.01 24.42 7.09
N MET A 138 -5.77 25.36 6.17
CA MET A 138 -5.38 26.76 6.41
C MET A 138 -5.65 27.22 7.84
N GLY A 139 -4.64 27.11 8.69
CA GLY A 139 -4.72 27.36 10.12
C GLY A 139 -3.37 27.81 10.68
N GLY A 140 -3.04 29.07 10.44
CA GLY A 140 -2.12 29.82 11.30
C GLY A 140 -0.76 30.17 10.70
N PHE A 141 -0.67 31.39 10.14
CA PHE A 141 0.43 32.30 10.53
C PHE A 141 0.07 33.79 10.44
N PHE A 142 -1.01 34.19 9.74
CA PHE A 142 -1.57 35.55 9.85
C PHE A 142 -3.11 35.52 9.74
N GLY A 143 -3.81 35.80 10.85
CA GLY A 143 -5.27 36.02 10.87
C GLY A 143 -6.06 34.82 11.40
N GLY A 144 -6.51 34.93 12.65
CA GLY A 144 -7.28 33.90 13.35
C GLY A 144 -8.65 33.64 12.74
N ALA A 145 -9.03 32.37 12.71
CA ALA A 145 -10.39 31.87 12.53
C ALA A 145 -10.62 30.75 13.57
N PRO A 146 -11.88 30.52 13.98
CA PRO A 146 -12.21 29.96 15.28
C PRO A 146 -11.87 28.47 15.37
N LYS A 147 -11.50 28.03 16.58
CA LYS A 147 -11.31 26.62 16.95
C LYS A 147 -12.50 25.80 16.41
N ALA A 148 -12.23 24.88 15.48
CA ALA A 148 -13.23 23.94 14.98
C ALA A 148 -13.88 23.24 16.19
N PRO A 149 -15.21 23.06 16.21
CA PRO A 149 -15.86 22.32 17.28
C PRO A 149 -15.23 20.94 17.33
N GLU A 150 -14.80 20.53 18.54
CA GLU A 150 -14.18 19.24 18.77
C GLU A 150 -15.10 18.16 18.17
N PRO A 151 -14.57 17.24 17.36
CA PRO A 151 -15.39 16.19 16.76
C PRO A 151 -16.06 15.44 17.91
N ASP A 152 -17.39 15.32 17.84
CA ASP A 152 -18.18 14.56 18.79
C ASP A 152 -17.69 13.10 18.79
N THR A 153 -16.78 12.81 19.72
CA THR A 153 -16.06 11.55 19.84
C THR A 153 -16.89 10.50 20.58
N SER A 154 -18.10 10.87 21.02
CA SER A 154 -19.06 9.98 21.69
C SER A 154 -19.28 8.68 20.93
N TYR A 155 -19.41 8.74 19.60
CA TYR A 155 -19.59 7.55 18.76
C TYR A 155 -18.38 6.61 18.76
N ILE A 156 -17.16 7.16 18.76
CA ILE A 156 -15.92 6.36 18.77
C ILE A 156 -15.74 5.69 20.14
N ASP A 157 -16.02 6.42 21.21
CA ASP A 157 -15.91 5.92 22.58
C ASP A 157 -16.97 4.87 22.89
N GLU A 158 -18.21 5.04 22.40
CA GLU A 158 -19.26 4.02 22.47
C GLU A 158 -18.89 2.74 21.72
N GLN A 159 -18.29 2.85 20.53
CA GLN A 159 -17.84 1.68 19.78
C GLN A 159 -16.68 0.96 20.48
N ARG A 160 -15.75 1.73 21.07
CA ARG A 160 -14.63 1.15 21.83
C ARG A 160 -15.13 0.42 23.09
N ALA A 161 -16.11 0.99 23.79
CA ALA A 161 -16.74 0.36 24.95
C ALA A 161 -17.48 -0.94 24.56
N LYS A 162 -18.29 -0.91 23.49
CA LYS A 162 -18.99 -2.10 22.98
C LYS A 162 -18.03 -3.20 22.52
N ASN A 163 -16.89 -2.84 21.94
CA ASN A 163 -15.88 -3.81 21.53
C ASN A 163 -15.15 -4.42 22.72
N ALA A 164 -14.80 -3.62 23.72
CA ALA A 164 -14.19 -4.11 24.97
C ALA A 164 -15.13 -5.07 25.72
N GLU A 165 -16.43 -4.78 25.78
CA GLU A 165 -17.42 -5.67 26.39
C GLU A 165 -17.54 -7.01 25.65
N LYS A 166 -17.59 -6.98 24.31
CA LYS A 166 -17.62 -8.19 23.48
C LYS A 166 -16.37 -9.05 23.67
N GLU A 167 -15.19 -8.41 23.73
CA GLU A 167 -13.92 -9.10 23.95
C GLU A 167 -13.90 -9.78 25.33
N ALA A 168 -14.31 -9.07 26.38
CA ALA A 168 -14.43 -9.62 27.72
C ALA A 168 -15.48 -10.74 27.83
N GLN A 169 -16.52 -10.73 26.99
CA GLN A 169 -17.51 -11.81 26.92
C GLN A 169 -16.94 -13.04 26.23
N LEU A 170 -16.26 -12.86 25.10
CA LEU A 170 -15.60 -13.94 24.37
C LEU A 170 -14.50 -14.60 25.20
N GLU A 171 -13.75 -13.83 25.98
CA GLU A 171 -12.72 -14.36 26.88
C GLU A 171 -13.36 -15.23 27.98
N ARG A 172 -14.44 -14.77 28.59
CA ARG A 172 -15.21 -15.56 29.58
C ARG A 172 -15.77 -16.85 28.98
N GLU A 173 -16.28 -16.81 27.76
CA GLU A 173 -16.78 -17.99 27.06
C GLU A 173 -15.66 -18.99 26.74
N ASN A 174 -14.53 -18.49 26.23
CA ASN A 174 -13.35 -19.32 25.94
C ASN A 174 -12.80 -19.99 27.19
N ASP A 175 -12.76 -19.29 28.32
CA ASP A 175 -12.33 -19.85 29.59
C ASP A 175 -13.30 -20.91 30.14
N ALA A 176 -14.61 -20.68 30.02
CA ALA A 176 -15.61 -21.70 30.35
C ALA A 176 -15.45 -22.95 29.48
N ARG A 177 -15.19 -22.78 28.18
CA ARG A 177 -14.94 -23.87 27.23
C ARG A 177 -13.64 -24.63 27.51
N ARG A 178 -12.60 -23.94 27.99
CA ARG A 178 -11.34 -24.56 28.45
C ARG A 178 -11.58 -25.40 29.71
N ARG A 179 -12.37 -24.91 30.66
CA ARG A 179 -12.71 -25.65 31.89
C ARG A 179 -13.55 -26.90 31.59
N SER A 180 -14.53 -26.82 30.70
CA SER A 180 -15.36 -27.99 30.31
C SER A 180 -14.56 -29.06 29.57
N ARG A 181 -13.60 -28.67 28.73
CA ARG A 181 -12.66 -29.61 28.07
C ARG A 181 -11.73 -30.30 29.07
N ARG A 182 -11.23 -29.60 30.10
CA ARG A 182 -10.39 -30.21 31.15
C ARG A 182 -11.19 -31.19 32.03
N GLY A 183 -12.46 -30.92 32.32
CA GLY A 183 -13.34 -31.86 33.04
C GLY A 183 -13.61 -33.16 32.28
N ARG A 184 -13.64 -33.12 30.94
CA ARG A 184 -13.87 -34.30 30.08
C ARG A 184 -12.61 -35.15 29.86
N ALA A 185 -11.41 -34.58 30.05
CA ALA A 185 -10.13 -35.29 29.91
C ALA A 185 -9.81 -36.26 31.07
N GLY A 186 -10.61 -36.26 32.14
CA GLY A 186 -10.52 -37.24 33.23
C GLY A 186 -11.22 -38.58 32.97
N ALA A 187 -12.02 -38.68 31.90
CA ALA A 187 -12.65 -39.94 31.46
C ALA A 187 -11.83 -40.54 30.30
N GLY A 188 -10.68 -41.11 30.65
CA GLY A 188 -9.76 -41.72 29.71
C GLY A 188 -10.39 -42.88 28.92
N ARG A 189 -10.24 -42.82 27.60
CA ARG A 189 -9.94 -43.99 26.77
C ARG A 189 -8.69 -43.66 25.96
N ASN A 190 -7.56 -44.20 26.40
CA ASN A 190 -6.31 -44.19 25.63
C ASN A 190 -6.55 -44.92 24.31
N LEU A 191 -6.44 -44.20 23.19
CA LEU A 191 -6.63 -44.71 21.83
C LEU A 191 -5.33 -45.27 21.22
N LEU A 192 -4.32 -45.53 22.05
CA LEU A 192 -3.03 -46.08 21.63
C LEU A 192 -2.59 -47.13 22.66
N ARG A 193 -3.16 -48.33 22.57
CA ARG A 193 -2.54 -49.55 23.10
C ARG A 193 -1.90 -50.25 21.90
N PHE A 194 -0.58 -50.29 21.90
CA PHE A 194 0.21 -51.09 20.96
C PHE A 194 0.32 -52.49 21.59
N ASP A 195 -0.27 -53.51 20.95
CA ASP A 195 -0.11 -54.91 21.34
C ASP A 195 1.14 -55.48 20.66
N PRO A 196 2.17 -55.96 21.38
CA PRO A 196 3.40 -56.45 20.79
C PRO A 196 3.38 -57.95 20.41
N GLU A 197 2.23 -58.64 20.45
CA GLU A 197 2.15 -60.11 20.25
C GLU A 197 1.36 -60.60 19.01
N ALA A 198 1.13 -59.78 17.98
CA ALA A 198 0.57 -60.27 16.72
C ALA A 198 1.69 -60.57 15.70
N GLY A 199 2.06 -61.85 15.64
CA GLY A 199 3.19 -62.41 14.90
C GLY A 199 3.15 -62.29 13.38
N ALA A 200 4.33 -62.54 12.82
CA ALA A 200 4.72 -62.45 11.41
C ALA A 200 3.82 -63.19 10.41
N PRO A 201 3.75 -62.73 9.14
CA PRO A 201 3.23 -63.56 8.06
C PRO A 201 4.26 -64.63 7.66
N ALA A 202 3.86 -65.88 7.86
CA ALA A 202 4.55 -67.07 7.41
C ALA A 202 4.56 -67.17 5.88
N SER A 203 5.69 -67.70 5.39
CA SER A 203 5.91 -68.18 4.03
C SER A 203 4.93 -69.26 3.62
N THR A 204 4.34 -69.14 2.43
CA THR A 204 3.83 -70.28 1.67
C THR A 204 4.32 -70.18 0.23
N GLY A 205 5.34 -70.97 -0.11
CA GLY A 205 5.41 -71.56 -1.43
C GLY A 205 4.76 -72.94 -1.36
N ASP A 206 3.99 -73.32 -2.37
CA ASP A 206 4.10 -74.65 -2.97
C ASP A 206 3.44 -74.70 -4.35
N THR A 207 3.85 -75.72 -5.08
CA THR A 207 3.97 -75.89 -6.53
C THR A 207 2.75 -76.41 -7.32
N ASP A 208 2.88 -76.24 -8.65
CA ASP A 208 2.64 -77.21 -9.73
C ASP A 208 1.24 -77.67 -10.21
N LYS A 209 1.01 -77.37 -11.50
CA LYS A 209 0.74 -78.29 -12.65
C LYS A 209 -0.68 -78.53 -13.20
N ILE A 210 -0.63 -78.81 -14.53
CA ILE A 210 -1.58 -79.43 -15.48
C ILE A 210 -2.64 -78.46 -16.05
N GLY A 211 -2.80 -78.20 -17.35
CA GLY A 211 -2.45 -78.93 -18.58
C GLY A 211 -3.75 -79.14 -19.39
N GLY A 212 -3.85 -78.58 -20.61
CA GLY A 212 -5.00 -78.70 -21.51
C GLY A 212 -5.11 -77.55 -22.50
#